data_AF-W4JUP5-F1
#
_entry.id   AF-W4JUP5-F1
#
_cell.length_a   1.000
_cell.length_b   1.000
_cell.length_c   1.000
_cell.angle_alpha   90.00
_cell.angle_beta   90.00
_cell.angle_gamma   90.00
#
_symmetry.space_group_name_H-M   'P 1'
#
loop_
_entity.id
_entity.type
_entity.pdbx_description
1 polymer ?
#
loop_
_entity_poly.entity_id
_entity_poly.type
_entity_poly.pdbx_seq_one_letter_code
_entity_poly.pdbx_strand_id
1 'polypeptide(L)'
;MDSGFDVKYIEPTIQLINNEFLTDEAPSLRCEIDSINLGYGMARIVSDDCPRIPPTIGDSTASSNKCRLIVLFIDPAIEIDWHIFEPMGKKTSLPPDNIARHFFDCLISECNRVGSPYGMLTDERRMSILYFPPDGPPDPYRLLDLDYNYFIRNLSVADSPLRRTIAACVLFSVGTGSLKPVRRFDLCRGALRDPACLNHSFSTEPEILQSFRSYRDFDLYTLQRSPAAWHQFVCWRTWAQRQAANPQTRIKRGSVLRVQCNGFLRNYRPWRSPFPNPRPPQETLDIVARYPRPRDAAIDEAIAQAFQRNNHLTFEIIDVKRAGPDYFSQVFFGKLEGTDTAICVKLFDERLFPCSQQPEYGEGVEPELQLFDLNFADDMMRREEGVYCDRLQYLQGSMIPHCYGFHMLTLPDGWEVLGFFMEIIDGPSLWEVGQQNRSPDFQASVVTSVRHMVRALGFAGVDQRDWHLDQILCPRNSPVTVPPHGDDDDACVQSHSAIPSHLPMVLIDFAFAPQKLGEDWSRPGYPIHNPLVLTLTLYDEIRVPYDIIDDHWLPMMEEEY
;
A
#
# COMPACT_ATOMS: atom_id res chain seq x y z
N MET A 1 -25.38 -19.56 20.40
CA MET A 1 -24.62 -18.72 19.45
C MET A 1 -23.42 -19.53 19.05
N ASP A 2 -23.44 -20.20 17.90
CA ASP A 2 -22.20 -20.65 17.24
C ASP A 2 -21.73 -19.42 16.46
N SER A 3 -20.92 -18.56 17.06
CA SER A 3 -20.47 -17.34 16.38
C SER A 3 -19.48 -17.64 15.25
N GLY A 4 -18.93 -18.86 15.20
CA GLY A 4 -17.88 -19.26 14.25
C GLY A 4 -16.64 -18.38 14.30
N PHE A 5 -16.52 -17.47 15.27
CA PHE A 5 -15.47 -16.45 15.35
C PHE A 5 -14.08 -17.11 15.46
N ASP A 6 -13.99 -18.16 16.26
CA ASP A 6 -12.80 -19.00 16.42
C ASP A 6 -12.38 -19.64 15.10
N VAL A 7 -13.28 -20.36 14.44
CA VAL A 7 -13.06 -21.01 13.13
C VAL A 7 -12.68 -20.00 12.06
N LYS A 8 -13.25 -18.79 12.16
CA LYS A 8 -13.11 -17.71 11.18
C LYS A 8 -11.81 -16.94 11.36
N TYR A 9 -11.38 -16.67 12.59
CA TYR A 9 -10.25 -15.77 12.86
C TYR A 9 -9.12 -16.41 13.62
N ILE A 10 -9.43 -17.18 14.66
CA ILE A 10 -8.42 -17.61 15.62
C ILE A 10 -7.74 -18.88 15.13
N GLU A 11 -8.49 -19.92 14.79
CA GLU A 11 -7.93 -21.21 14.37
C GLU A 11 -7.05 -21.09 13.12
N PRO A 12 -7.47 -20.40 12.03
CA PRO A 12 -6.61 -20.25 10.85
C PRO A 12 -5.34 -19.46 11.16
N THR A 13 -5.43 -18.47 12.05
CA THR A 13 -4.27 -17.66 12.47
C THR A 13 -3.30 -18.49 13.31
N ILE A 14 -3.81 -19.27 14.25
CA ILE A 14 -2.98 -20.16 15.09
C ILE A 14 -2.31 -21.24 14.25
N GLN A 15 -3.05 -21.85 13.33
CA GLN A 15 -2.51 -22.86 12.42
C GLN A 15 -1.35 -22.29 11.59
N LEU A 16 -1.52 -21.07 11.07
CA LEU A 16 -0.45 -20.37 10.36
C LEU A 16 0.77 -20.13 11.26
N ILE A 17 0.58 -19.65 12.49
CA ILE A 17 1.69 -19.40 13.42
C ILE A 17 2.46 -20.68 13.72
N ASN A 18 1.74 -21.77 14.01
CA ASN A 18 2.35 -23.07 14.31
C ASN A 18 3.19 -23.60 13.15
N ASN A 19 2.68 -23.50 11.92
CA ASN A 19 3.34 -24.08 10.76
C ASN A 19 4.53 -23.21 10.31
N GLU A 20 4.32 -21.90 10.21
CA GLU A 20 5.24 -21.02 9.50
C GLU A 20 6.18 -20.24 10.42
N PHE A 21 5.73 -19.89 11.62
CA PHE A 21 6.44 -18.93 12.46
C PHE A 21 7.13 -19.57 13.66
N LEU A 22 6.62 -20.67 14.21
CA LEU A 22 7.24 -21.35 15.33
C LEU A 22 8.42 -22.22 14.88
N THR A 23 9.49 -22.26 15.67
CA THR A 23 10.55 -23.26 15.49
C THR A 23 10.03 -24.66 15.82
N ASP A 24 10.67 -25.70 15.30
CA ASP A 24 10.25 -27.10 15.56
C ASP A 24 10.32 -27.46 17.06
N GLU A 25 11.10 -26.71 17.85
CA GLU A 25 11.24 -26.88 19.31
C GLU A 25 10.23 -26.06 20.12
N ALA A 26 9.54 -25.10 19.50
CA ALA A 26 8.57 -24.25 20.18
C ALA A 26 7.26 -24.99 20.43
N PRO A 27 6.59 -24.78 21.59
CA PRO A 27 5.32 -25.41 21.87
C PRO A 27 4.26 -24.87 20.90
N SER A 28 3.56 -25.78 20.23
CA SER A 28 2.42 -25.43 19.38
C SER A 28 1.37 -24.66 20.17
N LEU A 29 0.63 -23.81 19.47
CA LEU A 29 -0.45 -23.00 20.00
C LEU A 29 -1.78 -23.67 19.71
N ARG A 30 -2.75 -23.49 20.60
CA ARG A 30 -4.14 -23.91 20.41
C ARG A 30 -5.11 -22.83 20.88
N CYS A 31 -6.33 -22.88 20.35
CA CYS A 31 -7.45 -22.09 20.82
C CYS A 31 -8.24 -22.87 21.87
N GLU A 32 -8.52 -22.26 23.02
CA GLU A 32 -9.48 -22.75 24.02
C GLU A 32 -10.64 -21.77 24.11
N ILE A 33 -11.85 -22.25 23.81
CA ILE A 33 -13.06 -21.43 23.88
C ILE A 33 -13.70 -21.62 25.25
N ASP A 34 -13.92 -20.52 25.96
CA ASP A 34 -14.64 -20.52 27.22
C ASP A 34 -16.14 -20.32 27.01
N SER A 35 -16.90 -20.78 28.00
CA SER A 35 -18.36 -20.76 28.01
C SER A 35 -18.93 -19.45 27.45
N ILE A 36 -19.75 -19.57 26.43
CA ILE A 36 -20.42 -18.45 25.76
C ILE A 36 -21.46 -17.89 26.73
N ASN A 37 -21.22 -16.68 27.23
CA ASN A 37 -22.20 -15.94 28.00
C ASN A 37 -23.20 -15.26 27.05
N LEU A 38 -24.38 -14.90 27.54
CA LEU A 38 -25.37 -14.16 26.75
C LEU A 38 -24.77 -12.79 26.35
N GLY A 39 -24.32 -12.68 25.10
CA GLY A 39 -23.85 -11.43 24.49
C GLY A 39 -22.37 -11.37 24.10
N TYR A 40 -21.53 -12.31 24.55
CA TYR A 40 -20.12 -12.36 24.13
C TYR A 40 -19.54 -13.78 24.26
N GLY A 41 -18.53 -14.07 23.45
CA GLY A 41 -17.67 -15.24 23.63
C GLY A 41 -16.25 -14.83 23.99
N MET A 42 -15.52 -15.79 24.54
CA MET A 42 -14.13 -15.59 24.94
C MET A 42 -13.30 -16.78 24.47
N ALA A 43 -12.17 -16.47 23.85
CA ALA A 43 -11.19 -17.44 23.39
C ALA A 43 -9.83 -17.12 23.99
N ARG A 44 -9.12 -18.17 24.41
CA ARG A 44 -7.74 -18.11 24.90
C ARG A 44 -6.84 -18.77 23.89
N ILE A 45 -5.79 -18.07 23.49
CA ILE A 45 -4.70 -18.65 22.70
C ILE A 45 -3.63 -19.09 23.69
N VAL A 46 -3.39 -20.39 23.78
CA VAL A 46 -2.47 -20.97 24.75
C VAL A 46 -1.42 -21.84 24.07
N SER A 47 -0.23 -21.93 24.66
CA SER A 47 0.77 -22.91 24.27
C SER A 47 0.34 -24.32 24.71
N ASP A 48 0.77 -25.36 23.99
CA ASP A 48 0.23 -26.70 24.16
C ASP A 48 0.60 -27.34 25.50
N ASP A 49 1.70 -26.87 26.08
CA ASP A 49 2.16 -27.20 27.41
C ASP A 49 1.34 -26.50 28.52
N CYS A 50 0.34 -25.69 28.18
CA CYS A 50 -0.61 -25.12 29.13
C CYS A 50 -1.53 -26.21 29.70
N PRO A 51 -1.68 -26.34 31.03
CA PRO A 51 -2.65 -27.24 31.63
C PRO A 51 -4.07 -26.90 31.16
N ARG A 52 -4.87 -27.90 30.79
CA ARG A 52 -6.28 -27.72 30.37
C ARG A 52 -7.20 -27.25 31.52
N ILE A 53 -6.79 -27.47 32.76
CA ILE A 53 -7.52 -27.02 33.94
C ILE A 53 -6.91 -25.68 34.36
N PRO A 54 -7.69 -24.58 34.36
CA PRO A 54 -7.18 -23.30 34.80
C PRO A 54 -6.70 -23.41 36.26
N PRO A 55 -5.57 -22.79 36.62
CA PRO A 55 -5.11 -22.79 38.00
C PRO A 55 -6.18 -22.18 38.91
N THR A 56 -6.47 -22.85 40.03
CA THR A 56 -7.29 -22.28 41.10
C THR A 56 -6.60 -21.07 41.70
N ILE A 57 -7.38 -20.06 42.11
CA ILE A 57 -6.90 -18.83 42.75
C ILE A 57 -6.04 -19.21 43.96
N GLY A 58 -4.71 -19.23 43.78
CA GLY A 58 -3.74 -19.70 44.79
C GLY A 58 -2.41 -20.22 44.25
N ASP A 59 -2.35 -20.75 43.02
CA ASP A 59 -1.12 -21.31 42.44
C ASP A 59 -0.31 -20.24 41.67
N SER A 60 0.42 -19.40 42.40
CA SER A 60 0.99 -18.15 41.86
C SER A 60 2.37 -18.24 41.19
N THR A 61 2.99 -19.42 41.03
CA THR A 61 4.42 -19.48 40.64
C THR A 61 4.77 -20.25 39.37
N ALA A 62 3.83 -20.93 38.70
CA ALA A 62 4.18 -21.83 37.58
C ALA A 62 3.39 -21.65 36.25
N SER A 63 2.29 -20.90 36.20
CA SER A 63 1.43 -20.85 35.00
C SER A 63 1.51 -19.57 34.16
N SER A 64 2.26 -18.55 34.60
CA SER A 64 2.06 -17.16 34.14
C SER A 64 2.45 -16.85 32.69
N ASN A 65 3.06 -17.77 31.95
CA ASN A 65 3.58 -17.49 30.60
C ASN A 65 2.98 -18.35 29.48
N LYS A 66 1.89 -19.08 29.72
CA LYS A 66 1.36 -20.05 28.74
C LYS A 66 0.14 -19.56 27.96
N CYS A 67 -0.56 -18.53 28.46
CA CYS A 67 -1.62 -17.86 27.70
C CYS A 67 -1.06 -16.63 26.98
N ARG A 68 -1.16 -16.63 25.65
CA ARG A 68 -0.53 -15.66 24.75
C ARG A 68 -1.42 -14.46 24.45
N LEU A 69 -2.71 -14.72 24.26
CA LEU A 69 -3.73 -13.72 23.99
C LEU A 69 -5.08 -14.22 24.49
N ILE A 70 -5.85 -13.32 25.11
CA ILE A 70 -7.29 -13.52 25.32
C ILE A 70 -8.05 -12.66 24.33
N VAL A 71 -9.00 -13.25 23.61
CA VAL A 71 -9.90 -12.54 22.70
C VAL A 71 -11.32 -12.63 23.24
N LEU A 72 -11.88 -11.49 23.61
CA LEU A 72 -13.30 -11.33 23.92
C LEU A 72 -13.98 -10.74 22.69
N PHE A 73 -14.87 -11.52 22.08
CA PHE A 73 -15.62 -11.11 20.90
C PHE A 73 -17.10 -10.93 21.27
N ILE A 74 -17.64 -9.77 20.94
CA ILE A 74 -18.98 -9.35 21.33
C ILE A 74 -19.91 -9.52 20.15
N ASP A 75 -21.17 -9.87 20.41
CA ASP A 75 -22.21 -9.88 19.39
C ASP A 75 -22.27 -8.50 18.69
N PRO A 76 -22.11 -8.42 17.36
CA PRO A 76 -22.19 -7.15 16.64
C PRO A 76 -23.51 -6.39 16.80
N ALA A 77 -24.57 -7.03 17.30
CA ALA A 77 -25.83 -6.39 17.66
C ALA A 77 -25.74 -5.53 18.93
N ILE A 78 -24.70 -5.69 19.74
CA ILE A 78 -24.44 -4.89 20.94
C ILE A 78 -23.65 -3.65 20.53
N GLU A 79 -24.31 -2.49 20.52
CA GLU A 79 -23.65 -1.23 20.20
C GLU A 79 -22.68 -0.81 21.32
N ILE A 80 -21.40 -0.77 20.98
CA ILE A 80 -20.33 -0.26 21.83
C ILE A 80 -19.93 1.11 21.32
N ASP A 81 -19.92 2.11 22.21
CA ASP A 81 -19.27 3.37 21.89
C ASP A 81 -17.76 3.21 21.97
N TRP A 82 -17.13 2.98 20.83
CA TRP A 82 -15.68 2.78 20.76
C TRP A 82 -14.87 4.08 20.92
N HIS A 83 -15.50 5.26 20.89
CA HIS A 83 -14.79 6.54 21.03
C HIS A 83 -14.34 6.82 22.46
N ILE A 84 -14.98 6.19 23.45
CA ILE A 84 -14.60 6.28 24.86
C ILE A 84 -13.20 5.70 25.15
N PHE A 85 -12.64 4.95 24.21
CA PHE A 85 -11.35 4.29 24.36
C PHE A 85 -10.18 5.14 23.88
N GLU A 86 -10.38 6.41 23.50
CA GLU A 86 -9.32 7.26 22.94
C GLU A 86 -7.98 7.17 23.69
N PRO A 87 -6.86 7.14 22.94
CA PRO A 87 -5.59 6.65 23.45
C PRO A 87 -4.86 7.75 24.21
N MET A 88 -5.15 7.96 25.50
CA MET A 88 -4.17 8.60 26.39
C MET A 88 -4.36 8.16 27.85
N GLY A 89 -3.51 7.21 28.25
CA GLY A 89 -2.75 7.23 29.51
C GLY A 89 -3.46 7.78 30.75
N LYS A 90 -4.71 7.41 30.97
CA LYS A 90 -5.39 7.48 32.26
C LYS A 90 -6.19 6.20 32.41
N LYS A 91 -6.39 5.75 33.65
CA LYS A 91 -7.47 4.82 33.98
C LYS A 91 -8.70 5.37 33.27
N THR A 92 -9.12 4.75 32.16
CA THR A 92 -10.45 5.00 31.64
C THR A 92 -11.33 4.46 32.74
N SER A 93 -11.72 5.34 33.68
CA SER A 93 -12.97 5.18 34.37
C SER A 93 -14.00 5.36 33.27
N LEU A 94 -14.17 4.30 32.46
CA LEU A 94 -15.34 4.15 31.63
C LEU A 94 -16.50 4.49 32.55
N PRO A 95 -17.40 5.40 32.14
CA PRO A 95 -18.56 5.75 32.96
C PRO A 95 -19.17 4.45 33.49
N PRO A 96 -19.54 4.37 34.79
CA PRO A 96 -20.10 3.15 35.36
C PRO A 96 -21.27 2.59 34.52
N ASP A 97 -21.94 3.49 33.81
CA ASP A 97 -23.12 3.24 33.00
C ASP A 97 -22.77 2.79 31.56
N ASN A 98 -21.49 2.76 31.18
CA ASN A 98 -21.07 2.37 29.84
C ASN A 98 -21.01 0.84 29.71
N ILE A 99 -21.80 0.30 28.78
CA ILE A 99 -21.90 -1.14 28.55
C ILE A 99 -20.56 -1.80 28.24
N ALA A 100 -19.66 -1.07 27.58
CA ALA A 100 -18.35 -1.58 27.18
C ALA A 100 -17.43 -1.86 28.37
N ARG A 101 -17.67 -1.17 29.50
CA ARG A 101 -16.91 -1.35 30.74
C ARG A 101 -16.99 -2.76 31.26
N HIS A 102 -18.17 -3.37 31.22
CA HIS A 102 -18.38 -4.72 31.71
C HIS A 102 -17.46 -5.72 30.98
N PHE A 103 -17.38 -5.62 29.65
CA PHE A 103 -16.54 -6.51 28.84
C PHE A 103 -15.04 -6.26 29.08
N PHE A 104 -14.63 -5.00 29.24
CA PHE A 104 -13.24 -4.66 29.56
C PHE A 104 -12.82 -5.14 30.95
N ASP A 105 -13.66 -4.93 31.97
CA ASP A 105 -13.38 -5.40 33.33
C ASP A 105 -13.27 -6.94 33.34
N CYS A 106 -14.12 -7.62 32.56
CA CYS A 106 -14.02 -9.07 32.35
C CYS A 106 -12.70 -9.47 31.67
N LEU A 107 -12.34 -8.82 30.55
CA LEU A 107 -11.11 -9.10 29.81
C LEU A 107 -9.86 -8.84 30.66
N ILE A 108 -9.80 -7.73 31.40
CA ILE A 108 -8.69 -7.41 32.32
C ILE A 108 -8.60 -8.43 33.44
N SER A 109 -9.74 -8.78 34.06
CA SER A 109 -9.79 -9.80 35.11
C SER A 109 -9.24 -11.13 34.60
N GLU A 110 -9.62 -11.54 33.40
CA GLU A 110 -9.16 -12.78 32.80
C GLU A 110 -7.68 -12.74 32.40
N CYS A 111 -7.21 -11.65 31.79
CA CYS A 111 -5.79 -11.47 31.49
C CYS A 111 -4.93 -11.58 32.75
N ASN A 112 -5.34 -10.92 33.84
CA ASN A 112 -4.66 -11.01 35.13
C ASN A 112 -4.72 -12.43 35.72
N ARG A 113 -5.88 -13.09 35.63
CA ARG A 113 -6.09 -14.44 36.18
C ARG A 113 -5.19 -15.48 35.52
N VAL A 114 -4.97 -15.41 34.21
CA VAL A 114 -4.18 -16.39 33.46
C VAL A 114 -2.76 -15.91 33.12
N GLY A 115 -2.40 -14.69 33.51
CA GLY A 115 -1.12 -14.08 33.19
C GLY A 115 -0.94 -13.78 31.70
N SER A 116 -2.01 -13.45 30.97
CA SER A 116 -1.88 -13.15 29.55
C SER A 116 -1.31 -11.75 29.33
N PRO A 117 -0.24 -11.58 28.52
CA PRO A 117 0.35 -10.27 28.25
C PRO A 117 -0.52 -9.41 27.32
N TYR A 118 -1.49 -10.02 26.62
CA TYR A 118 -2.39 -9.33 25.72
C TYR A 118 -3.85 -9.74 25.94
N GLY A 119 -4.73 -8.74 25.85
CA GLY A 119 -6.16 -8.94 25.70
C GLY A 119 -6.65 -8.25 24.43
N MET A 120 -7.68 -8.78 23.78
CA MET A 120 -8.33 -8.15 22.64
C MET A 120 -9.83 -8.14 22.88
N LEU A 121 -10.44 -6.97 22.73
CA LEU A 121 -11.88 -6.80 22.61
C LEU A 121 -12.24 -6.53 21.16
N THR A 122 -13.25 -7.19 20.60
CA THR A 122 -13.69 -6.89 19.23
C THR A 122 -15.18 -7.18 19.00
N ASP A 123 -15.80 -6.42 18.10
CA ASP A 123 -17.13 -6.67 17.53
C ASP A 123 -17.05 -7.01 16.02
N GLU A 124 -15.87 -7.42 15.55
CA GLU A 124 -15.53 -7.66 14.14
C GLU A 124 -15.45 -6.43 13.23
N ARG A 125 -15.84 -5.24 13.71
CA ARG A 125 -15.72 -3.96 12.97
C ARG A 125 -14.63 -3.09 13.55
N ARG A 126 -14.49 -3.11 14.87
CA ARG A 126 -13.47 -2.42 15.65
C ARG A 126 -12.84 -3.40 16.63
N MET A 127 -11.65 -3.05 17.08
CA MET A 127 -10.96 -3.80 18.12
C MET A 127 -10.18 -2.88 19.05
N SER A 128 -10.06 -3.30 20.30
CA SER A 128 -9.19 -2.69 21.29
C SER A 128 -8.26 -3.73 21.85
N ILE A 129 -6.96 -3.43 21.84
CA ILE A 129 -5.92 -4.31 22.37
C ILE A 129 -5.49 -3.78 23.72
N LEU A 130 -5.52 -4.65 24.72
CA LEU A 130 -4.88 -4.49 26.02
C LEU A 130 -3.48 -5.09 25.96
N TYR A 131 -2.50 -4.36 26.47
CA TYR A 131 -1.12 -4.83 26.61
C TYR A 131 -0.63 -4.65 28.05
N PHE A 132 -0.14 -5.72 28.66
CA PHE A 132 0.41 -5.74 30.02
C PHE A 132 1.94 -5.89 29.93
N PRO A 133 2.72 -4.79 29.92
CA PRO A 133 4.16 -4.90 29.78
C PRO A 133 4.81 -5.49 31.03
N PRO A 134 5.70 -6.48 30.88
CA PRO A 134 6.46 -7.02 32.00
C PRO A 134 7.47 -6.01 32.57
N ASP A 135 8.03 -5.12 31.74
CA ASP A 135 9.12 -4.20 32.09
C ASP A 135 8.68 -2.72 32.16
N GLY A 136 7.38 -2.47 32.30
CA GLY A 136 6.80 -1.12 32.28
C GLY A 136 6.61 -0.53 30.87
N PRO A 137 6.22 0.76 30.76
CA PRO A 137 5.85 1.38 29.49
C PRO A 137 6.97 1.27 28.43
N PRO A 138 6.62 1.07 27.14
CA PRO A 138 7.58 1.29 26.05
C PRO A 138 7.95 2.78 25.96
N ASP A 139 9.19 3.09 25.57
CA ASP A 139 9.63 4.48 25.29
C ASP A 139 8.84 5.06 24.08
N PRO A 140 8.36 6.32 24.07
CA PRO A 140 8.63 7.45 24.98
C PRO A 140 7.78 7.48 26.26
N TYR A 141 6.90 6.50 26.47
CA TYR A 141 5.89 6.55 27.54
C TYR A 141 6.47 6.31 28.95
N ARG A 142 7.76 5.97 29.07
CA ARG A 142 8.46 5.86 30.36
C ARG A 142 8.58 7.19 31.11
N LEU A 143 8.51 8.32 30.38
CA LEU A 143 8.60 9.67 30.96
C LEU A 143 7.27 10.16 31.55
N LEU A 144 6.18 9.45 31.28
CA LEU A 144 4.89 9.73 31.85
C LEU A 144 4.81 8.88 33.13
N ASP A 145 4.98 9.52 34.27
CA ASP A 145 4.94 8.92 35.61
C ASP A 145 3.52 8.38 35.91
N LEU A 146 3.25 7.18 35.41
CA LEU A 146 1.92 6.62 35.28
C LEU A 146 1.83 5.28 36.03
N ASP A 147 1.04 5.24 37.10
CA ASP A 147 0.65 4.04 37.86
C ASP A 147 -0.25 3.06 37.05
N TYR A 148 0.14 2.71 35.81
CA TYR A 148 -0.67 1.86 34.93
C TYR A 148 -0.10 0.45 34.78
N ASN A 149 -0.96 -0.54 34.99
CA ASN A 149 -0.64 -1.96 34.79
C ASN A 149 -0.87 -2.44 33.35
N TYR A 150 -1.46 -1.62 32.46
CA TYR A 150 -1.74 -1.98 31.06
C TYR A 150 -1.96 -0.78 30.13
N PHE A 151 -1.85 -1.00 28.81
CA PHE A 151 -2.07 -0.04 27.72
C PHE A 151 -3.24 -0.45 26.84
N ILE A 152 -4.00 0.53 26.32
CA ILE A 152 -5.08 0.30 25.34
C ILE A 152 -4.68 0.87 23.99
N ARG A 153 -4.83 0.08 22.93
CA ARG A 153 -4.71 0.53 21.54
C ARG A 153 -5.97 0.17 20.77
N ASN A 154 -6.70 1.17 20.28
CA ASN A 154 -7.84 0.94 19.40
C ASN A 154 -7.41 0.89 17.96
N LEU A 155 -7.98 -0.05 17.22
CA LEU A 155 -7.75 -0.23 15.80
C LEU A 155 -9.11 -0.44 15.12
N SER A 156 -9.25 0.10 13.92
CA SER A 156 -10.31 -0.30 12.99
C SER A 156 -9.93 -1.61 12.33
N VAL A 157 -10.86 -2.55 12.18
CA VAL A 157 -10.61 -3.82 11.46
C VAL A 157 -10.26 -3.55 9.99
N ALA A 158 -10.81 -2.48 9.42
CA ALA A 158 -10.47 -2.03 8.06
C ALA A 158 -8.99 -1.58 7.93
N ASP A 159 -8.40 -1.09 9.02
CA ASP A 159 -6.99 -0.64 9.06
C ASP A 159 -6.03 -1.75 9.46
N SER A 160 -6.47 -2.65 10.33
CA SER A 160 -5.67 -3.75 10.88
C SER A 160 -6.56 -4.98 10.98
N PRO A 161 -6.56 -5.83 9.93
CA PRO A 161 -7.43 -7.00 9.89
C PRO A 161 -7.24 -7.90 11.10
N LEU A 162 -8.35 -8.47 11.61
CA LEU A 162 -8.36 -9.24 12.86
C LEU A 162 -7.28 -10.32 12.93
N ARG A 163 -7.16 -11.14 11.88
CA ARG A 163 -6.15 -12.21 11.81
C ARG A 163 -4.73 -11.65 11.94
N ARG A 164 -4.43 -10.54 11.27
CA ARG A 164 -3.11 -9.87 11.37
C ARG A 164 -2.85 -9.37 12.79
N THR A 165 -3.86 -8.79 13.44
CA THR A 165 -3.70 -8.28 14.80
C THR A 165 -3.54 -9.41 15.81
N ILE A 166 -4.35 -10.47 15.70
CA ILE A 166 -4.22 -11.68 16.51
C ILE A 166 -2.81 -12.26 16.34
N ALA A 167 -2.34 -12.42 15.10
CA ALA A 167 -1.00 -12.92 14.81
C ALA A 167 0.08 -12.05 15.46
N ALA A 168 -0.02 -10.72 15.32
CA ALA A 168 0.94 -9.81 15.93
C ALA A 168 0.99 -9.99 17.45
N CYS A 169 -0.15 -9.94 18.15
CA CYS A 169 -0.21 -10.12 19.60
C CYS A 169 0.41 -11.45 20.04
N VAL A 170 0.06 -12.54 19.36
CA VAL A 170 0.58 -13.88 19.66
C VAL A 170 2.09 -13.95 19.41
N LEU A 171 2.58 -13.52 18.25
CA LEU A 171 4.01 -13.56 17.92
C LEU A 171 4.85 -12.72 18.90
N PHE A 172 4.37 -11.53 19.28
CA PHE A 172 5.03 -10.72 20.30
C PHE A 172 5.07 -11.43 21.67
N SER A 173 4.02 -12.18 22.03
CA SER A 173 3.96 -12.90 23.30
C SER A 173 4.76 -14.20 23.36
N VAL A 174 5.05 -14.82 22.21
CA VAL A 174 5.82 -16.07 22.11
C VAL A 174 7.32 -15.80 22.34
N GLY A 175 7.79 -14.60 22.00
CA GLY A 175 9.18 -14.20 22.17
C GLY A 175 10.09 -14.65 21.03
N THR A 176 11.19 -13.93 20.81
CA THR A 176 12.04 -14.07 19.61
C THR A 176 12.77 -15.41 19.49
N GLY A 177 13.03 -16.10 20.62
CA GLY A 177 13.75 -17.38 20.62
C GLY A 177 12.92 -18.59 20.13
N SER A 178 11.61 -18.45 20.07
CA SER A 178 10.67 -19.50 19.62
C SER A 178 10.14 -19.26 18.21
N LEU A 179 10.61 -18.21 17.54
CA LEU A 179 10.22 -17.87 16.18
C LEU A 179 11.31 -18.30 15.19
N LYS A 180 10.90 -18.91 14.08
CA LYS A 180 11.75 -19.09 12.90
C LYS A 180 12.28 -17.71 12.47
N PRO A 181 13.54 -17.61 12.00
CA PRO A 181 14.06 -16.36 11.48
C PRO A 181 13.16 -15.89 10.34
N VAL A 182 12.56 -14.70 10.50
CA VAL A 182 11.64 -14.11 9.54
C VAL A 182 12.33 -14.05 8.19
N ARG A 183 11.86 -14.83 7.20
CA ARG A 183 12.27 -14.59 5.82
C ARG A 183 11.60 -13.27 5.46
N ARG A 184 12.41 -12.28 5.03
CA ARG A 184 11.99 -10.88 4.80
C ARG A 184 10.81 -10.70 3.81
N PHE A 185 10.27 -11.78 3.25
CA PHE A 185 9.22 -11.78 2.24
C PHE A 185 7.85 -12.29 2.75
N ASP A 186 7.73 -12.75 4.00
CA ASP A 186 6.56 -13.47 4.51
C ASP A 186 5.50 -12.57 5.21
N LEU A 187 5.27 -11.35 4.72
CA LEU A 187 4.14 -10.56 5.22
C LEU A 187 2.85 -11.08 4.60
N CYS A 188 1.93 -11.56 5.46
CA CYS A 188 0.56 -11.91 5.09
C CYS A 188 -0.10 -10.75 4.33
N ARG A 189 -0.11 -10.82 3.00
CA ARG A 189 -0.86 -9.90 2.14
C ARG A 189 -2.34 -10.32 2.16
N GLY A 190 -3.24 -9.34 2.08
CA GLY A 190 -4.66 -9.56 1.77
C GLY A 190 -5.50 -10.29 2.82
N ALA A 191 -5.58 -9.79 4.05
CA ALA A 191 -6.64 -10.23 4.97
C ALA A 191 -7.98 -9.54 4.63
N LEU A 192 -9.09 -10.27 4.73
CA LEU A 192 -10.44 -9.80 4.35
C LEU A 192 -10.80 -8.41 4.91
N ARG A 193 -11.45 -7.61 4.07
CA ARG A 193 -12.12 -6.36 4.49
C ARG A 193 -13.35 -6.63 5.36
N ASP A 194 -14.21 -7.56 4.95
CA ASP A 194 -15.33 -8.07 5.74
C ASP A 194 -15.18 -9.58 5.88
N PRO A 195 -14.86 -10.06 7.09
CA PRO A 195 -14.62 -11.47 7.24
C PRO A 195 -15.93 -12.27 7.23
N ALA A 196 -17.11 -11.66 7.42
CA ALA A 196 -18.42 -12.34 7.34
C ALA A 196 -18.64 -13.06 6.00
N CYS A 197 -17.90 -12.67 4.97
CA CYS A 197 -17.82 -13.39 3.69
C CYS A 197 -17.35 -14.85 3.82
N LEU A 198 -16.66 -15.24 4.90
CA LEU A 198 -16.30 -16.63 5.21
C LEU A 198 -17.49 -17.49 5.67
N ASN A 199 -18.55 -16.86 6.18
CA ASN A 199 -19.75 -17.58 6.65
C ASN A 199 -20.63 -18.06 5.49
N HIS A 200 -20.44 -17.49 4.29
CA HIS A 200 -20.98 -18.05 3.08
C HIS A 200 -20.05 -19.17 2.63
N SER A 201 -20.48 -20.42 2.77
CA SER A 201 -19.86 -21.56 2.07
C SER A 201 -19.55 -21.12 0.64
N PHE A 202 -18.28 -21.11 0.22
CA PHE A 202 -17.74 -20.49 -1.00
C PHE A 202 -18.70 -20.54 -2.19
N SER A 203 -19.66 -19.61 -2.21
CA SER A 203 -20.83 -19.69 -3.07
C SER A 203 -20.56 -18.92 -4.34
N THR A 204 -20.88 -19.55 -5.46
CA THR A 204 -20.82 -18.93 -6.79
C THR A 204 -22.17 -18.37 -7.22
N GLU A 205 -23.13 -18.24 -6.29
CA GLU A 205 -24.40 -17.59 -6.54
C GLU A 205 -24.18 -16.14 -7.03
N PRO A 206 -24.85 -15.73 -8.14
CA PRO A 206 -24.63 -14.42 -8.74
C PRO A 206 -24.81 -13.26 -7.77
N GLU A 207 -25.76 -13.34 -6.84
CA GLU A 207 -26.06 -12.29 -5.86
C GLU A 207 -24.88 -12.07 -4.90
N ILE A 208 -24.23 -13.16 -4.46
CA ILE A 208 -23.05 -13.10 -3.59
C ILE A 208 -21.87 -12.54 -4.38
N LEU A 209 -21.63 -13.03 -5.60
CA LEU A 209 -20.54 -12.51 -6.44
C LEU A 209 -20.71 -11.02 -6.72
N GLN A 210 -21.95 -10.56 -6.97
CA GLN A 210 -22.26 -9.15 -7.22
C GLN A 210 -22.05 -8.24 -6.02
N SER A 211 -21.99 -8.80 -4.80
CA SER A 211 -21.73 -8.03 -3.58
C SER A 211 -20.26 -7.62 -3.45
N PHE A 212 -19.34 -8.38 -4.05
CA PHE A 212 -17.91 -8.08 -4.05
C PHE A 212 -17.55 -6.95 -5.01
N ARG A 213 -16.73 -6.01 -4.56
CA ARG A 213 -16.34 -4.78 -5.27
C ARG A 213 -14.86 -4.69 -5.58
N SER A 214 -14.01 -5.45 -4.89
CA SER A 214 -12.55 -5.39 -5.06
C SER A 214 -11.87 -6.69 -4.65
N TYR A 215 -10.60 -6.86 -5.01
CA TYR A 215 -9.76 -7.99 -4.59
C TYR A 215 -9.67 -8.10 -3.07
N ARG A 216 -9.79 -6.97 -2.33
CA ARG A 216 -9.81 -6.95 -0.86
C ARG A 216 -10.99 -7.67 -0.22
N ASP A 217 -12.03 -7.94 -0.99
CA ASP A 217 -13.16 -8.73 -0.52
C ASP A 217 -12.87 -10.24 -0.59
N PHE A 218 -11.68 -10.61 -1.10
CA PHE A 218 -11.13 -11.96 -1.09
C PHE A 218 -9.91 -12.04 -0.18
N ASP A 219 -9.86 -13.08 0.66
CA ASP A 219 -8.76 -13.33 1.58
C ASP A 219 -7.63 -14.01 0.83
N LEU A 220 -6.51 -13.34 0.59
CA LEU A 220 -5.40 -13.96 -0.14
C LEU A 220 -4.90 -15.22 0.56
N TYR A 221 -4.84 -15.23 1.90
CA TYR A 221 -4.46 -16.41 2.67
C TYR A 221 -5.39 -17.60 2.39
N THR A 222 -6.70 -17.36 2.34
CA THR A 222 -7.69 -18.39 1.97
C THR A 222 -7.58 -18.77 0.50
N LEU A 223 -7.36 -17.81 -0.42
CA LEU A 223 -7.15 -18.10 -1.85
C LEU A 223 -5.94 -19.01 -2.08
N GLN A 224 -4.85 -18.84 -1.33
CA GLN A 224 -3.66 -19.69 -1.42
C GLN A 224 -3.90 -21.12 -0.95
N ARG A 225 -4.90 -21.37 -0.09
CA ARG A 225 -5.07 -22.63 0.65
C ARG A 225 -6.38 -23.35 0.39
N SER A 226 -7.34 -22.70 -0.26
CA SER A 226 -8.67 -23.26 -0.54
C SER A 226 -8.98 -23.22 -2.05
N PRO A 227 -8.99 -24.38 -2.73
CA PRO A 227 -9.41 -24.47 -4.13
C PRO A 227 -10.80 -23.88 -4.39
N ALA A 228 -11.71 -24.03 -3.42
CA ALA A 228 -13.08 -23.51 -3.52
C ALA A 228 -13.12 -21.97 -3.46
N ALA A 229 -12.30 -21.37 -2.59
CA ALA A 229 -12.17 -19.91 -2.50
C ALA A 229 -11.60 -19.32 -3.79
N TRP A 230 -10.56 -19.95 -4.34
CA TRP A 230 -10.01 -19.55 -5.63
C TRP A 230 -11.02 -19.66 -6.75
N HIS A 231 -11.79 -20.76 -6.81
CA HIS A 231 -12.85 -20.91 -7.80
C HIS A 231 -13.89 -19.78 -7.70
N GLN A 232 -14.30 -19.40 -6.47
CA GLN A 232 -15.20 -18.26 -6.25
C GLN A 232 -14.60 -16.94 -6.76
N PHE A 233 -13.32 -16.68 -6.47
CA PHE A 233 -12.59 -15.52 -6.98
C PHE A 233 -12.55 -15.49 -8.51
N VAL A 234 -12.26 -16.63 -9.17
CA VAL A 234 -12.25 -16.71 -10.64
C VAL A 234 -13.65 -16.45 -11.23
N CYS A 235 -14.72 -16.98 -10.61
CA CYS A 235 -16.09 -16.70 -11.03
C CYS A 235 -16.43 -15.21 -10.91
N TRP A 236 -16.11 -14.59 -9.77
CA TRP A 236 -16.29 -13.15 -9.58
C TRP A 236 -15.51 -12.35 -10.61
N ARG A 237 -14.21 -12.64 -10.80
CA ARG A 237 -13.34 -11.93 -11.73
C ARG A 237 -13.88 -12.01 -13.16
N THR A 238 -14.29 -13.20 -13.59
CA THR A 238 -14.90 -13.40 -14.91
C THR A 238 -16.18 -12.56 -15.09
N TRP A 239 -17.03 -12.50 -14.06
CA TRP A 239 -18.21 -11.65 -14.08
C TRP A 239 -17.85 -10.16 -14.12
N ALA A 240 -16.93 -9.71 -13.27
CA ALA A 240 -16.53 -8.31 -13.15
C ALA A 240 -15.84 -7.80 -14.43
N GLN A 241 -15.01 -8.63 -15.06
CA GLN A 241 -14.41 -8.38 -16.38
C GLN A 241 -15.47 -8.15 -17.47
N ARG A 242 -16.53 -8.96 -17.48
CA ARG A 242 -17.64 -8.79 -18.43
C ARG A 242 -18.38 -7.47 -18.21
N GLN A 243 -18.52 -7.01 -16.96
CA GLN A 243 -19.09 -5.70 -16.66
C GLN A 243 -18.20 -4.57 -17.20
N ALA A 244 -16.89 -4.65 -16.96
CA ALA A 244 -15.94 -3.65 -17.48
C ALA A 244 -15.88 -3.63 -19.02
N ALA A 245 -16.10 -4.78 -19.67
CA ALA A 245 -16.12 -4.91 -21.14
C ALA A 245 -17.44 -4.49 -21.79
N ASN A 246 -18.48 -4.16 -21.02
CA ASN A 246 -19.80 -3.80 -21.53
C ASN A 246 -19.72 -2.56 -22.46
N PRO A 247 -20.07 -2.66 -23.75
CA PRO A 247 -19.92 -1.57 -24.71
C PRO A 247 -20.70 -0.29 -24.39
N GLN A 248 -21.78 -0.41 -23.62
CA GLN A 248 -22.65 0.70 -23.22
C GLN A 248 -22.03 1.54 -22.12
N THR A 249 -21.28 0.92 -21.20
CA THR A 249 -20.73 1.58 -20.01
C THR A 249 -19.21 1.66 -20.00
N ARG A 250 -18.51 0.97 -20.92
CA ARG A 250 -17.06 1.04 -21.04
C ARG A 250 -16.60 2.49 -21.22
N ILE A 251 -15.50 2.82 -20.57
CA ILE A 251 -14.88 4.15 -20.68
C ILE A 251 -14.40 4.34 -22.12
N LYS A 252 -14.84 5.44 -22.72
CA LYS A 252 -14.49 5.89 -24.07
C LYS A 252 -14.43 7.42 -24.08
N ARG A 253 -13.91 8.00 -25.16
CA ARG A 253 -13.99 9.46 -25.38
C ARG A 253 -15.43 9.97 -25.19
N GLY A 254 -15.59 11.05 -24.45
CA GLY A 254 -16.86 11.66 -24.04
C GLY A 254 -17.49 11.02 -22.79
N SER A 255 -16.88 9.98 -22.20
CA SER A 255 -17.35 9.46 -20.92
C SER A 255 -17.07 10.45 -19.80
N VAL A 256 -17.98 10.56 -18.84
CA VAL A 256 -17.84 11.42 -17.67
C VAL A 256 -17.72 10.55 -16.43
N LEU A 257 -16.65 10.78 -15.67
CA LEU A 257 -16.40 10.13 -14.39
C LEU A 257 -16.80 11.07 -13.27
N ARG A 258 -17.47 10.55 -12.24
CA ARG A 258 -17.72 11.33 -11.01
C ARG A 258 -16.51 11.19 -10.11
N VAL A 259 -16.03 12.31 -9.57
CA VAL A 259 -14.81 12.36 -8.79
C VAL A 259 -15.15 12.66 -7.34
N GLN A 260 -14.74 11.77 -6.46
CA GLN A 260 -14.69 12.02 -5.03
C GLN A 260 -13.29 12.53 -4.67
N CYS A 261 -13.10 13.87 -4.64
CA CYS A 261 -11.83 14.51 -4.30
C CYS A 261 -11.29 14.01 -2.95
N ASN A 262 -10.00 13.73 -2.81
CA ASN A 262 -9.42 13.09 -1.61
C ASN A 262 -10.15 11.82 -1.14
N GLY A 263 -10.86 11.12 -2.02
CA GLY A 263 -11.59 9.88 -1.69
C GLY A 263 -10.64 8.78 -1.20
N PHE A 264 -9.44 8.69 -1.77
CA PHE A 264 -8.44 7.73 -1.33
C PHE A 264 -8.02 7.96 0.14
N LEU A 265 -7.54 9.16 0.48
CA LEU A 265 -7.07 9.46 1.84
C LEU A 265 -8.16 9.41 2.91
N ARG A 266 -9.43 9.53 2.53
CA ARG A 266 -10.57 9.38 3.45
C ARG A 266 -10.90 7.93 3.78
N ASN A 267 -10.59 7.01 2.86
CA ASN A 267 -10.97 5.60 2.99
C ASN A 267 -9.76 4.67 3.19
N TYR A 268 -8.54 5.16 2.96
CA TYR A 268 -7.31 4.39 2.95
C TYR A 268 -6.20 5.16 3.65
N ARG A 269 -5.38 4.42 4.41
CA ARG A 269 -4.16 4.99 5.00
C ARG A 269 -3.01 5.03 3.98
N PRO A 270 -2.31 6.17 3.87
CA PRO A 270 -1.13 6.30 3.03
C PRO A 270 0.07 5.52 3.61
N TRP A 271 1.04 5.19 2.75
CA TRP A 271 2.34 4.64 3.16
C TRP A 271 3.34 5.76 3.29
N ARG A 272 3.36 6.38 4.48
CA ARG A 272 4.31 7.45 4.81
C ARG A 272 5.48 6.89 5.60
N SER A 273 6.68 7.32 5.23
CA SER A 273 7.84 7.06 6.07
C SER A 273 7.81 8.02 7.27
N PRO A 274 8.03 7.54 8.51
CA PRO A 274 8.19 8.44 9.65
C PRO A 274 9.54 9.16 9.62
N PHE A 275 10.44 8.80 8.71
CA PHE A 275 11.78 9.36 8.59
C PHE A 275 11.90 10.33 7.41
N PRO A 276 12.53 11.50 7.59
CA PRO A 276 12.74 12.45 6.51
C PRO A 276 13.64 11.85 5.42
N ASN A 277 13.45 12.32 4.18
CA ASN A 277 14.35 11.98 3.09
C ASN A 277 15.74 12.59 3.34
N PRO A 278 16.83 11.82 3.20
CA PRO A 278 18.15 12.41 3.06
C PRO A 278 18.17 13.29 1.79
N ARG A 279 18.86 14.43 1.87
CA ARG A 279 18.97 15.34 0.74
C ARG A 279 19.95 14.78 -0.29
N PRO A 280 19.59 14.66 -1.58
CA PRO A 280 20.54 14.29 -2.63
C PRO A 280 21.67 15.32 -2.77
N PRO A 281 22.83 14.91 -3.32
CA PRO A 281 23.91 15.85 -3.68
C PRO A 281 23.40 16.98 -4.59
N GLN A 282 23.97 18.18 -4.43
CA GLN A 282 23.51 19.37 -5.16
C GLN A 282 23.60 19.18 -6.69
N GLU A 283 24.65 18.54 -7.20
CA GLU A 283 24.79 18.19 -8.61
C GLU A 283 23.59 17.36 -9.13
N THR A 284 23.11 16.40 -8.34
CA THR A 284 21.91 15.62 -8.69
C THR A 284 20.69 16.52 -8.79
N LEU A 285 20.50 17.43 -7.82
CA LEU A 285 19.39 18.39 -7.84
C LEU A 285 19.48 19.33 -9.05
N ASP A 286 20.67 19.83 -9.37
CA ASP A 286 20.92 20.74 -10.49
C ASP A 286 20.63 20.09 -11.86
N ILE A 287 20.61 18.76 -11.93
CA ILE A 287 20.25 18.00 -13.13
C ILE A 287 18.76 17.66 -13.13
N VAL A 288 18.25 17.02 -12.07
CA VAL A 288 16.87 16.51 -12.06
C VAL A 288 15.81 17.61 -11.88
N ALA A 289 16.17 18.75 -11.28
CA ALA A 289 15.28 19.90 -11.10
C ALA A 289 15.50 21.01 -12.15
N ARG A 290 16.37 20.78 -13.14
CA ARG A 290 16.82 21.80 -14.11
C ARG A 290 15.70 22.42 -14.94
N TYR A 291 14.71 21.62 -15.28
CA TYR A 291 13.64 21.98 -16.21
C TYR A 291 12.29 21.99 -15.48
N PRO A 292 12.04 22.99 -14.61
CA PRO A 292 10.79 23.09 -13.90
C PRO A 292 9.66 23.46 -14.86
N ARG A 293 8.52 22.81 -14.66
CA ARG A 293 7.25 23.09 -15.33
C ARG A 293 6.29 23.69 -14.31
N PRO A 294 5.53 24.73 -14.70
CA PRO A 294 4.57 25.36 -13.80
C PRO A 294 3.43 24.40 -13.47
N ARG A 295 3.00 24.41 -12.20
CA ARG A 295 1.78 23.72 -11.78
C ARG A 295 0.56 24.53 -12.20
N ASP A 296 -0.50 23.87 -12.67
CA ASP A 296 -1.72 24.55 -13.07
C ASP A 296 -2.62 24.87 -11.86
N ALA A 297 -2.69 26.16 -11.51
CA ALA A 297 -3.48 26.65 -10.38
C ALA A 297 -5.00 26.53 -10.59
N ALA A 298 -5.49 26.53 -11.84
CA ALA A 298 -6.92 26.39 -12.12
C ALA A 298 -7.42 24.98 -11.80
N ILE A 299 -6.57 23.97 -11.98
CA ILE A 299 -6.85 22.59 -11.57
C ILE A 299 -6.95 22.48 -10.05
N ASP A 300 -5.98 23.04 -9.32
CA ASP A 300 -5.99 23.06 -7.85
C ASP A 300 -7.23 23.80 -7.32
N GLU A 301 -7.59 24.94 -7.93
CA GLU A 301 -8.79 25.70 -7.56
C GLU A 301 -10.07 24.89 -7.80
N ALA A 302 -10.21 24.23 -8.94
CA ALA A 302 -11.37 23.40 -9.24
C ALA A 302 -11.56 22.27 -8.22
N ILE A 303 -10.48 21.59 -7.83
CA ILE A 303 -10.50 20.54 -6.81
C ILE A 303 -10.86 21.10 -5.44
N ALA A 304 -10.28 22.25 -5.05
CA ALA A 304 -10.56 22.92 -3.78
C ALA A 304 -12.02 23.40 -3.69
N GLN A 305 -12.55 24.00 -4.76
CA GLN A 305 -13.95 24.43 -4.82
C GLN A 305 -14.91 23.23 -4.74
N ALA A 306 -14.62 22.14 -5.44
CA ALA A 306 -15.41 20.92 -5.38
C ALA A 306 -15.46 20.34 -3.96
N PHE A 307 -14.33 20.32 -3.25
CA PHE A 307 -14.26 19.87 -1.86
C PHE A 307 -15.20 20.67 -0.94
N GLN A 308 -15.34 21.98 -1.18
CA GLN A 308 -16.28 22.85 -0.45
C GLN A 308 -17.74 22.63 -0.84
N ARG A 309 -18.04 22.19 -2.06
CA ARG A 309 -19.39 22.00 -2.62
C ARG A 309 -19.88 20.55 -2.53
N ASN A 310 -19.84 19.96 -1.33
CA ASN A 310 -20.24 18.56 -1.10
C ASN A 310 -19.44 17.54 -1.94
N ASN A 311 -18.23 17.90 -2.36
CA ASN A 311 -17.32 17.00 -3.04
C ASN A 311 -17.86 16.46 -4.39
N HIS A 312 -18.59 17.33 -5.11
CA HIS A 312 -19.06 17.09 -6.46
C HIS A 312 -18.08 17.66 -7.47
N LEU A 313 -17.43 16.79 -8.24
CA LEU A 313 -16.56 17.14 -9.36
C LEU A 313 -16.72 16.07 -10.43
N THR A 314 -16.63 16.47 -11.70
CA THR A 314 -16.68 15.54 -12.82
C THR A 314 -15.42 15.67 -13.69
N PHE A 315 -15.04 14.55 -14.32
CA PHE A 315 -13.91 14.47 -15.24
C PHE A 315 -14.37 13.88 -16.56
N GLU A 316 -14.28 14.66 -17.63
CA GLU A 316 -14.66 14.23 -18.99
C GLU A 316 -13.44 13.69 -19.73
N ILE A 317 -13.55 12.46 -20.24
CA ILE A 317 -12.51 11.78 -21.01
C ILE A 317 -12.45 12.35 -22.43
N ILE A 318 -11.33 12.96 -22.80
CA ILE A 318 -11.11 13.47 -24.17
C ILE A 318 -10.27 12.52 -25.02
N ASP A 319 -9.41 11.71 -24.40
CA ASP A 319 -8.55 10.75 -25.09
C ASP A 319 -8.25 9.52 -24.23
N VAL A 320 -8.07 8.37 -24.89
CA VAL A 320 -7.79 7.07 -24.24
C VAL A 320 -6.35 6.69 -24.57
N LYS A 321 -5.46 6.71 -23.57
CA LYS A 321 -4.03 6.41 -23.76
C LYS A 321 -3.70 4.95 -23.55
N ARG A 322 -4.22 4.36 -22.48
CA ARG A 322 -4.04 2.94 -22.15
C ARG A 322 -5.32 2.44 -21.53
N ALA A 323 -6.02 1.54 -22.20
CA ALA A 323 -7.19 0.91 -21.63
C ALA A 323 -7.37 -0.52 -22.15
N GLY A 324 -7.95 -1.37 -21.32
CA GLY A 324 -8.22 -2.77 -21.64
C GLY A 324 -7.80 -3.73 -20.52
N PRO A 325 -8.08 -5.03 -20.73
CA PRO A 325 -7.60 -6.09 -19.85
C PRO A 325 -6.08 -6.16 -19.86
N ASP A 326 -5.54 -6.87 -18.86
CA ASP A 326 -4.11 -7.17 -18.70
C ASP A 326 -3.22 -5.95 -18.39
N TYR A 327 -3.84 -4.79 -18.12
CA TYR A 327 -3.15 -3.63 -17.55
C TYR A 327 -3.53 -3.45 -16.08
N PHE A 328 -2.52 -3.29 -15.24
CA PHE A 328 -2.72 -2.93 -13.83
C PHE A 328 -3.19 -1.47 -13.63
N SER A 329 -3.27 -0.68 -14.69
CA SER A 329 -3.90 0.65 -14.64
C SER A 329 -4.34 1.13 -16.01
N GLN A 330 -5.39 1.93 -16.01
CA GLN A 330 -6.00 2.54 -17.17
C GLN A 330 -5.65 4.03 -17.19
N VAL A 331 -5.19 4.56 -18.31
CA VAL A 331 -4.70 5.94 -18.45
C VAL A 331 -5.53 6.68 -19.48
N PHE A 332 -6.08 7.82 -19.08
CA PHE A 332 -6.92 8.67 -19.91
C PHE A 332 -6.50 10.12 -19.79
N PHE A 333 -6.67 10.89 -20.86
CA PHE A 333 -6.61 12.35 -20.79
C PHE A 333 -8.02 12.90 -20.78
N GLY A 334 -8.21 13.99 -20.06
CA GLY A 334 -9.52 14.59 -19.86
C GLY A 334 -9.46 15.95 -19.21
N LYS A 335 -10.62 16.51 -18.91
CA LYS A 335 -10.74 17.83 -18.26
C LYS A 335 -11.62 17.72 -17.03
N LEU A 336 -11.29 18.50 -16.01
CA LEU A 336 -12.18 18.70 -14.88
C LEU A 336 -13.26 19.71 -15.26
N GLU A 337 -14.44 19.53 -14.69
CA GLU A 337 -15.53 20.50 -14.79
C GLU A 337 -15.06 21.91 -14.41
N GLY A 338 -15.30 22.88 -15.29
CA GLY A 338 -14.90 24.27 -15.10
C GLY A 338 -13.44 24.58 -15.42
N THR A 339 -12.69 23.64 -16.01
CA THR A 339 -11.29 23.83 -16.41
C THR A 339 -11.11 23.61 -17.91
N ASP A 340 -10.25 24.42 -18.55
CA ASP A 340 -9.90 24.25 -19.96
C ASP A 340 -8.65 23.37 -20.16
N THR A 341 -7.82 23.22 -19.12
CA THR A 341 -6.59 22.44 -19.15
C THR A 341 -6.91 20.96 -19.12
N ALA A 342 -6.32 20.23 -20.08
CA ALA A 342 -6.36 18.78 -20.05
C ALA A 342 -5.33 18.23 -19.05
N ILE A 343 -5.76 17.28 -18.23
CA ILE A 343 -4.91 16.54 -17.30
C ILE A 343 -5.01 15.04 -17.56
N CYS A 344 -4.04 14.29 -17.07
CA CYS A 344 -4.03 12.84 -17.12
C CYS A 344 -4.67 12.26 -15.87
N VAL A 345 -5.48 11.22 -16.04
CA VAL A 345 -5.97 10.38 -14.95
C VAL A 345 -5.44 8.96 -15.13
N LYS A 346 -4.93 8.39 -14.04
CA LYS A 346 -4.56 6.97 -13.96
C LYS A 346 -5.52 6.28 -12.99
N LEU A 347 -6.22 5.25 -13.47
CA LEU A 347 -7.22 4.48 -12.72
C LEU A 347 -6.71 3.06 -12.44
N PHE A 348 -6.94 2.57 -11.24
CA PHE A 348 -6.69 1.19 -10.84
C PHE A 348 -8.02 0.45 -10.76
N ASP A 349 -8.42 -0.13 -11.90
CA ASP A 349 -9.63 -0.94 -12.03
C ASP A 349 -9.26 -2.43 -11.98
N GLU A 350 -9.40 -3.05 -10.81
CA GLU A 350 -9.02 -4.46 -10.56
C GLU A 350 -9.78 -5.45 -11.45
N ARG A 351 -10.93 -5.05 -12.00
CA ARG A 351 -11.66 -5.87 -12.96
C ARG A 351 -10.83 -6.11 -14.21
N LEU A 352 -9.88 -5.23 -14.54
CA LEU A 352 -9.04 -5.32 -15.73
C LEU A 352 -7.63 -5.82 -15.43
N PHE A 353 -7.29 -6.06 -14.16
CA PHE A 353 -5.95 -6.50 -13.79
C PHE A 353 -5.62 -7.88 -14.38
N PRO A 354 -4.37 -8.09 -14.83
CA PRO A 354 -3.89 -9.42 -15.15
C PRO A 354 -3.87 -10.27 -13.86
N CYS A 355 -4.10 -11.56 -14.03
CA CYS A 355 -3.90 -12.56 -13.00
C CYS A 355 -3.69 -13.86 -13.77
N SER A 356 -2.41 -14.20 -13.86
CA SER A 356 -1.85 -15.28 -14.67
C SER A 356 -1.59 -16.52 -13.83
N GLN A 357 -1.23 -16.34 -12.55
CA GLN A 357 -0.92 -17.46 -11.68
C GLN A 357 -2.20 -18.09 -11.14
N GLN A 358 -2.38 -19.37 -11.44
CA GLN A 358 -3.29 -20.24 -10.72
C GLN A 358 -2.53 -20.85 -9.53
N PRO A 359 -3.08 -20.82 -8.31
CA PRO A 359 -2.46 -21.46 -7.18
C PRO A 359 -2.56 -22.99 -7.31
N GLU A 360 -1.50 -23.67 -6.91
CA GLU A 360 -1.40 -25.10 -6.72
C GLU A 360 -1.85 -25.48 -5.30
N TYR A 361 -2.39 -26.69 -5.17
CA TYR A 361 -2.88 -27.21 -3.89
C TYR A 361 -2.46 -28.67 -3.73
N GLY A 362 -2.13 -29.05 -2.50
CA GLY A 362 -1.77 -30.42 -2.17
C GLY A 362 -0.60 -30.51 -1.21
N GLU A 363 -0.15 -31.74 -0.99
CA GLU A 363 0.98 -32.03 -0.11
C GLU A 363 2.30 -31.54 -0.74
N GLY A 364 3.12 -30.84 0.04
CA GLY A 364 4.41 -30.30 -0.42
C GLY A 364 4.35 -28.97 -1.18
N VAL A 365 3.16 -28.38 -1.35
CA VAL A 365 3.01 -27.02 -1.87
C VAL A 365 3.19 -26.02 -0.72
N GLU A 366 4.01 -24.98 -0.93
CA GLU A 366 4.24 -23.85 0.00
C GLU A 366 3.26 -22.70 -0.35
N PRO A 367 2.08 -22.58 0.31
CA PRO A 367 1.03 -21.68 -0.15
C PRO A 367 1.36 -20.19 -0.04
N GLU A 368 2.18 -19.82 0.94
CA GLU A 368 2.73 -18.48 1.13
C GLU A 368 3.61 -18.01 -0.02
N LEU A 369 4.16 -18.94 -0.83
CA LEU A 369 4.95 -18.59 -2.01
C LEU A 369 4.12 -18.39 -3.29
N GLN A 370 2.80 -18.39 -3.18
CA GLN A 370 1.89 -18.30 -4.31
C GLN A 370 1.19 -16.94 -4.40
N LEU A 371 0.70 -16.60 -5.61
CA LEU A 371 -0.08 -15.40 -5.88
C LEU A 371 0.66 -14.08 -5.59
N PHE A 372 1.99 -14.09 -5.68
CA PHE A 372 2.80 -12.87 -5.53
C PHE A 372 2.54 -11.84 -6.64
N ASP A 373 2.02 -12.29 -7.79
CA ASP A 373 1.61 -11.48 -8.93
C ASP A 373 0.20 -10.87 -8.77
N LEU A 374 -0.56 -11.27 -7.73
CA LEU A 374 -1.85 -10.68 -7.44
C LEU A 374 -1.67 -9.31 -6.78
N ASN A 375 -1.78 -8.27 -7.59
CA ASN A 375 -1.65 -6.88 -7.15
C ASN A 375 -3.01 -6.28 -6.81
N PHE A 376 -3.06 -5.52 -5.73
CA PHE A 376 -4.27 -4.85 -5.24
C PHE A 376 -4.22 -3.37 -5.62
N ALA A 377 -5.34 -2.82 -6.11
CA ALA A 377 -5.43 -1.44 -6.58
C ALA A 377 -5.02 -0.42 -5.50
N ASP A 378 -5.37 -0.67 -4.25
CA ASP A 378 -5.01 0.21 -3.15
C ASP A 378 -3.53 0.16 -2.80
N ASP A 379 -2.86 -0.99 -2.88
CA ASP A 379 -1.42 -1.08 -2.64
C ASP A 379 -0.65 -0.37 -3.75
N MET A 380 -1.09 -0.54 -5.00
CA MET A 380 -0.54 0.21 -6.13
C MET A 380 -0.77 1.72 -5.96
N MET A 381 -1.96 2.13 -5.51
CA MET A 381 -2.28 3.52 -5.23
C MET A 381 -1.42 4.09 -4.09
N ARG A 382 -1.20 3.33 -3.02
CA ARG A 382 -0.34 3.75 -1.89
C ARG A 382 1.10 3.98 -2.31
N ARG A 383 1.63 3.18 -3.24
CA ARG A 383 2.98 3.38 -3.78
C ARG A 383 3.08 4.69 -4.55
N GLU A 384 2.15 4.93 -5.47
CA GLU A 384 2.09 6.20 -6.20
C GLU A 384 1.96 7.38 -5.23
N GLU A 385 1.05 7.29 -4.26
CA GLU A 385 0.81 8.33 -3.26
C GLU A 385 2.02 8.60 -2.38
N GLY A 386 2.73 7.54 -1.96
CA GLY A 386 3.99 7.62 -1.23
C GLY A 386 5.07 8.34 -2.04
N VAL A 387 5.19 8.03 -3.33
CA VAL A 387 6.17 8.70 -4.21
C VAL A 387 5.81 10.17 -4.41
N TYR A 388 4.61 10.48 -4.90
CA TYR A 388 4.25 11.85 -5.27
C TYR A 388 4.13 12.77 -4.05
N CYS A 389 3.51 12.31 -2.97
CA CYS A 389 3.12 13.19 -1.86
C CYS A 389 4.04 13.11 -0.63
N ASP A 390 5.08 12.28 -0.64
CA ASP A 390 6.05 12.17 0.47
C ASP A 390 7.48 12.11 -0.05
N ARG A 391 7.85 11.05 -0.78
CA ARG A 391 9.26 10.75 -1.07
C ARG A 391 9.88 11.68 -2.12
N LEU A 392 9.14 12.04 -3.17
CA LEU A 392 9.63 12.86 -4.29
C LEU A 392 8.84 14.16 -4.48
N GLN A 393 8.11 14.63 -3.47
CA GLN A 393 7.25 15.82 -3.58
C GLN A 393 7.99 17.04 -4.14
N TYR A 394 9.25 17.25 -3.74
CA TYR A 394 10.06 18.39 -4.17
C TYR A 394 10.53 18.33 -5.63
N LEU A 395 10.32 17.21 -6.33
CA LEU A 395 10.67 17.01 -7.75
C LEU A 395 9.45 17.00 -8.68
N GLN A 396 8.25 17.23 -8.16
CA GLN A 396 7.07 17.43 -9.00
C GLN A 396 7.22 18.63 -9.92
N GLY A 397 6.81 18.48 -11.18
CA GLY A 397 6.99 19.47 -12.24
C GLY A 397 8.39 19.50 -12.83
N SER A 398 9.32 18.65 -12.38
CA SER A 398 10.64 18.52 -12.99
C SER A 398 10.88 17.06 -13.35
N MET A 399 11.52 16.29 -12.48
CA MET A 399 11.81 14.87 -12.70
C MET A 399 10.56 13.99 -12.73
N ILE A 400 9.49 14.38 -12.03
CA ILE A 400 8.20 13.65 -12.04
C ILE A 400 7.06 14.63 -12.35
N PRO A 401 5.90 14.14 -12.82
CA PRO A 401 4.73 14.98 -13.06
C PRO A 401 4.27 15.74 -11.82
N HIS A 402 3.67 16.91 -12.01
CA HIS A 402 2.72 17.45 -11.01
C HIS A 402 1.57 16.48 -10.79
N CYS A 403 1.30 16.16 -9.53
CA CYS A 403 0.14 15.37 -9.10
C CYS A 403 -0.92 16.30 -8.49
N TYR A 404 -2.17 16.19 -8.95
CA TYR A 404 -3.31 17.00 -8.48
C TYR A 404 -4.14 16.29 -7.41
N GLY A 405 -3.68 15.14 -6.92
CA GLY A 405 -4.25 14.44 -5.77
C GLY A 405 -4.82 13.07 -6.11
N PHE A 406 -5.19 12.38 -5.02
CA PHE A 406 -5.58 10.97 -5.01
C PHE A 406 -7.06 10.85 -4.65
N HIS A 407 -7.84 10.16 -5.48
CA HIS A 407 -9.29 10.24 -5.51
C HIS A 407 -9.95 8.87 -5.62
N MET A 408 -11.26 8.84 -5.35
CA MET A 408 -12.12 7.75 -5.81
C MET A 408 -12.93 8.26 -6.99
N LEU A 409 -13.10 7.45 -8.02
CA LEU A 409 -13.88 7.80 -9.21
C LEU A 409 -14.98 6.79 -9.43
N THR A 410 -16.19 7.27 -9.72
CA THR A 410 -17.31 6.43 -10.15
C THR A 410 -17.36 6.41 -11.67
N LEU A 411 -17.26 5.21 -12.23
CA LEU A 411 -17.32 4.92 -13.66
C LEU A 411 -18.75 4.96 -14.20
N PRO A 412 -18.96 4.96 -15.54
CA PRO A 412 -20.31 5.06 -16.12
C PRO A 412 -21.25 3.89 -15.77
N ASP A 413 -20.71 2.73 -15.41
CA ASP A 413 -21.48 1.58 -14.87
C ASP A 413 -21.78 1.68 -13.37
N GLY A 414 -21.35 2.77 -12.71
CA GLY A 414 -21.49 2.94 -11.27
C GLY A 414 -20.38 2.28 -10.45
N TRP A 415 -19.40 1.62 -11.08
CA TRP A 415 -18.29 1.00 -10.36
C TRP A 415 -17.35 2.07 -9.79
N GLU A 416 -16.90 1.87 -8.55
CA GLU A 416 -15.94 2.77 -7.92
C GLU A 416 -14.52 2.23 -8.10
N VAL A 417 -13.62 3.10 -8.56
CA VAL A 417 -12.20 2.77 -8.74
C VAL A 417 -11.33 3.82 -8.06
N LEU A 418 -10.12 3.41 -7.68
CA LEU A 418 -9.12 4.35 -7.21
C LEU A 418 -8.45 5.01 -8.42
N GLY A 419 -8.25 6.32 -8.36
CA GLY A 419 -7.50 7.04 -9.39
C GLY A 419 -6.82 8.29 -8.88
N PHE A 420 -5.89 8.83 -9.65
CA PHE A 420 -5.24 10.08 -9.32
C PHE A 420 -4.96 10.90 -10.56
N PHE A 421 -4.90 12.22 -10.37
CA PHE A 421 -4.68 13.17 -11.44
C PHE A 421 -3.23 13.61 -11.49
N MET A 422 -2.72 13.80 -12.71
CA MET A 422 -1.38 14.29 -12.97
C MET A 422 -1.34 15.22 -14.18
N GLU A 423 -0.31 16.06 -14.29
CA GLU A 423 -0.07 16.84 -15.51
C GLU A 423 0.14 15.91 -16.72
N ILE A 424 -0.23 16.38 -17.91
CA ILE A 424 0.12 15.71 -19.16
C ILE A 424 1.56 16.12 -19.51
N ILE A 425 2.42 15.12 -19.71
CA ILE A 425 3.77 15.33 -20.24
C ILE A 425 3.73 15.11 -21.74
N ASP A 426 3.89 16.19 -22.51
CA ASP A 426 3.98 16.13 -23.97
C ASP A 426 5.42 15.87 -24.41
N GLY A 427 5.71 14.63 -24.77
CA GLY A 427 7.02 14.24 -25.26
C GLY A 427 7.08 12.78 -25.69
N PRO A 428 8.00 12.43 -26.62
CA PRO A 428 8.32 11.04 -26.91
C PRO A 428 8.92 10.33 -25.68
N SER A 429 8.91 9.00 -25.68
CA SER A 429 9.66 8.24 -24.68
C SER A 429 11.16 8.27 -24.94
N LEU A 430 11.96 7.96 -23.93
CA LEU A 430 13.41 7.86 -24.05
C LEU A 430 13.80 6.76 -25.04
N TRP A 431 13.01 5.68 -25.13
CA TRP A 431 13.17 4.66 -26.16
C TRP A 431 13.07 5.28 -27.56
N GLU A 432 11.99 6.01 -27.85
CA GLU A 432 11.78 6.64 -29.16
C GLU A 432 12.88 7.65 -29.50
N VAL A 433 13.28 8.51 -28.56
CA VAL A 433 14.38 9.46 -28.77
C VAL A 433 15.71 8.73 -29.00
N GLY A 434 15.97 7.69 -28.21
CA GLY A 434 17.17 6.85 -28.32
C GLY A 434 17.26 6.11 -29.65
N GLN A 435 16.13 5.77 -30.29
CA GLN A 435 16.13 5.20 -31.63
C GLN A 435 16.53 6.23 -32.70
N GLN A 436 16.21 7.50 -32.50
CA GLN A 436 16.39 8.58 -33.48
C GLN A 436 17.77 9.24 -33.41
N ASN A 437 18.39 9.30 -32.24
CA ASN A 437 19.68 9.97 -32.04
C ASN A 437 20.71 9.02 -31.41
N ARG A 438 21.87 8.89 -32.08
CA ARG A 438 22.97 8.02 -31.67
C ARG A 438 24.30 8.77 -31.54
N SER A 439 24.28 10.11 -31.44
CA SER A 439 25.54 10.83 -31.25
C SER A 439 26.13 10.50 -29.87
N PRO A 440 27.47 10.40 -29.75
CA PRO A 440 28.12 10.15 -28.46
C PRO A 440 27.73 11.18 -27.39
N ASP A 441 27.66 12.46 -27.75
CA ASP A 441 27.25 13.53 -26.82
C ASP A 441 25.82 13.34 -26.30
N PHE A 442 24.90 12.91 -27.16
CA PHE A 442 23.53 12.60 -26.75
C PHE A 442 23.50 11.40 -25.82
N GLN A 443 24.22 10.34 -26.15
CA GLN A 443 24.31 9.14 -25.32
C GLN A 443 24.90 9.45 -23.93
N ALA A 444 25.98 10.22 -23.87
CA ALA A 444 26.58 10.71 -22.63
C ALA A 444 25.58 11.52 -21.79
N SER A 445 24.80 12.40 -22.43
CA SER A 445 23.75 13.19 -21.79
C SER A 445 22.63 12.31 -21.22
N VAL A 446 22.22 11.28 -21.95
CA VAL A 446 21.22 10.30 -21.49
C VAL A 446 21.72 9.53 -20.28
N VAL A 447 22.93 8.95 -20.35
CA VAL A 447 23.53 8.18 -19.24
C VAL A 447 23.62 9.05 -17.99
N THR A 448 24.12 10.28 -18.14
CA THR A 448 24.22 11.24 -17.03
C THR A 448 22.84 11.52 -16.42
N SER A 449 21.84 11.85 -17.24
CA SER A 449 20.51 12.22 -16.76
C SER A 449 19.80 11.05 -16.04
N VAL A 450 19.87 9.85 -16.62
CA VAL A 450 19.32 8.63 -16.02
C VAL A 450 20.01 8.29 -14.70
N ARG A 451 21.35 8.39 -14.64
CA ARG A 451 22.11 8.20 -13.40
C ARG A 451 21.59 9.12 -12.29
N HIS A 452 21.46 10.41 -12.55
CA HIS A 452 21.00 11.36 -11.52
C HIS A 452 19.52 11.15 -11.12
N MET A 453 18.68 10.68 -12.04
CA MET A 453 17.31 10.24 -11.72
C MET A 453 17.31 9.04 -10.76
N VAL A 454 18.13 8.01 -11.03
CA VAL A 454 18.30 6.84 -10.16
C VAL A 454 18.84 7.26 -8.78
N ARG A 455 19.82 8.16 -8.75
CA ARG A 455 20.35 8.72 -7.49
C ARG A 455 19.24 9.42 -6.70
N ALA A 456 18.44 10.28 -7.33
CA ALA A 456 17.34 10.96 -6.66
C ALA A 456 16.32 9.98 -6.07
N LEU A 457 15.96 8.91 -6.79
CA LEU A 457 15.11 7.82 -6.28
C LEU A 457 15.74 7.11 -5.07
N GLY A 458 17.03 6.77 -5.16
CA GLY A 458 17.78 6.11 -4.09
C GLY A 458 17.79 6.91 -2.79
N PHE A 459 18.10 8.21 -2.87
CA PHE A 459 18.04 9.14 -1.73
C PHE A 459 16.61 9.28 -1.19
N ALA A 460 15.61 9.32 -2.06
CA ALA A 460 14.21 9.30 -1.66
C ALA A 460 13.76 7.92 -1.13
N GLY A 461 14.61 6.89 -1.11
CA GLY A 461 14.25 5.54 -0.68
C GLY A 461 13.13 4.93 -1.52
N VAL A 462 13.06 5.26 -2.81
CA VAL A 462 12.10 4.73 -3.78
C VAL A 462 12.82 3.74 -4.70
N ASP A 463 12.36 2.50 -4.73
CA ASP A 463 12.91 1.42 -5.56
C ASP A 463 12.03 1.23 -6.78
N GLN A 464 12.40 1.81 -7.94
CA GLN A 464 11.66 1.53 -9.16
C GLN A 464 12.00 0.10 -9.63
N ARG A 465 11.03 -0.81 -9.55
CA ARG A 465 11.20 -2.23 -9.91
C ARG A 465 10.78 -2.57 -11.32
N ASP A 466 10.14 -1.63 -12.01
CA ASP A 466 9.54 -1.85 -13.32
C ASP A 466 10.20 -0.97 -14.40
N TRP A 467 11.53 -0.98 -14.47
CA TRP A 467 12.27 -0.10 -15.39
C TRP A 467 11.96 -0.38 -16.85
N HIS A 468 11.30 0.57 -17.51
CA HIS A 468 11.09 0.60 -18.95
C HIS A 468 11.41 1.98 -19.51
N LEU A 469 12.09 2.03 -20.66
CA LEU A 469 12.43 3.31 -21.30
C LEU A 469 11.19 4.09 -21.77
N ASP A 470 10.06 3.40 -21.96
CA ASP A 470 8.76 4.01 -22.25
C ASP A 470 8.15 4.77 -21.05
N GLN A 471 8.66 4.56 -19.84
CA GLN A 471 8.26 5.30 -18.64
C GLN A 471 9.10 6.56 -18.39
N ILE A 472 10.12 6.82 -19.23
CA ILE A 472 10.91 8.04 -19.17
C ILE A 472 10.52 8.89 -20.35
N LEU A 473 9.78 9.97 -20.11
CA LEU A 473 9.32 10.88 -21.14
C LEU A 473 10.33 12.01 -21.34
N CYS A 474 10.58 12.37 -22.59
CA CYS A 474 11.53 13.41 -22.98
C CYS A 474 10.78 14.60 -23.57
N PRO A 475 10.16 15.46 -22.74
CA PRO A 475 9.38 16.58 -23.24
C PRO A 475 10.25 17.49 -24.08
N ARG A 476 9.67 18.03 -25.15
CA ARG A 476 10.39 19.05 -25.93
C ARG A 476 10.54 20.27 -25.03
N ASN A 477 11.76 20.80 -24.92
CA ASN A 477 11.94 22.12 -24.33
C ASN A 477 11.00 23.06 -25.09
N SER A 478 10.00 23.62 -24.41
CA SER A 478 9.26 24.76 -24.95
C SER A 478 10.31 25.76 -25.42
N PRO A 479 10.17 26.35 -26.63
CA PRO A 479 11.15 27.27 -27.13
C PRO A 479 11.33 28.33 -26.04
N VAL A 480 12.52 28.35 -25.44
CA VAL A 480 12.94 29.48 -24.61
C VAL A 480 12.73 30.66 -25.52
N THR A 481 11.74 31.51 -25.21
CA THR A 481 11.52 32.77 -25.91
C THR A 481 12.80 33.56 -25.77
N VAL A 482 13.69 33.41 -26.74
CA VAL A 482 14.82 34.30 -26.92
C VAL A 482 14.18 35.67 -27.10
N PRO A 483 14.49 36.66 -26.26
CA PRO A 483 14.00 38.01 -26.45
C PRO A 483 14.33 38.42 -27.89
N PRO A 484 13.44 39.12 -28.61
CA PRO A 484 13.73 39.58 -29.95
C PRO A 484 14.86 40.60 -29.86
N HIS A 485 16.10 40.13 -30.02
CA HIS A 485 17.23 41.00 -30.28
C HIS A 485 17.26 41.24 -31.78
N GLY A 486 16.73 42.41 -32.13
CA GLY A 486 17.14 43.27 -33.24
C GLY A 486 17.43 42.60 -34.56
N ASP A 487 16.49 42.77 -35.50
CA ASP A 487 16.74 43.11 -36.91
C ASP A 487 18.17 42.86 -37.41
N ASP A 488 18.42 41.65 -37.90
CA ASP A 488 19.31 41.45 -39.02
C ASP A 488 18.73 40.33 -39.88
N ASP A 489 18.22 40.76 -41.04
CA ASP A 489 17.81 39.91 -42.16
C ASP A 489 19.00 39.05 -42.64
N ASP A 490 18.68 37.92 -43.26
CA ASP A 490 19.59 36.97 -43.92
C ASP A 490 20.30 35.92 -43.05
N ALA A 491 19.57 34.85 -42.73
CA ALA A 491 20.07 33.48 -42.93
C ALA A 491 18.97 32.44 -42.63
N CYS A 492 18.37 31.88 -43.69
CA CYS A 492 17.65 30.61 -43.63
C CYS A 492 18.66 29.46 -43.50
N VAL A 493 19.41 29.44 -42.39
CA VAL A 493 20.25 28.31 -42.01
C VAL A 493 19.35 27.35 -41.25
N GLN A 494 19.22 26.13 -41.77
CA GLN A 494 18.79 24.98 -41.00
C GLN A 494 19.65 24.91 -39.75
N SER A 495 19.16 25.46 -38.64
CA SER A 495 19.81 25.35 -37.36
C SER A 495 19.81 23.87 -37.01
N HIS A 496 20.93 23.20 -37.26
CA HIS A 496 21.36 22.08 -36.44
C HIS A 496 21.40 22.61 -35.01
N SER A 497 20.24 22.62 -34.35
CA SER A 497 20.10 23.11 -32.98
C SER A 497 21.09 22.30 -32.16
N ALA A 498 22.08 22.98 -31.57
CA ALA A 498 22.99 22.39 -30.63
C ALA A 498 22.16 21.52 -29.69
N ILE A 499 22.46 20.21 -29.67
CA ILE A 499 21.78 19.27 -28.79
C ILE A 499 21.94 19.85 -27.39
N PRO A 500 20.84 20.14 -26.66
CA PRO A 500 20.95 20.62 -25.29
C PRO A 500 21.88 19.69 -24.54
N SER A 501 22.85 20.24 -23.80
CA SER A 501 23.81 19.44 -23.03
C SER A 501 23.10 18.46 -22.08
N HIS A 502 21.84 18.71 -21.72
CA HIS A 502 21.00 17.83 -20.92
C HIS A 502 19.58 17.73 -21.49
N LEU A 503 19.14 16.50 -21.73
CA LEU A 503 17.79 16.18 -22.16
C LEU A 503 16.83 16.28 -20.95
N PRO A 504 15.73 17.06 -21.00
CA PRO A 504 14.71 16.98 -19.97
C PRO A 504 14.12 15.57 -19.94
N MET A 505 14.02 14.99 -18.75
CA MET A 505 13.47 13.65 -18.54
C MET A 505 12.44 13.68 -17.42
N VAL A 506 11.31 13.01 -17.64
CA VAL A 506 10.23 12.89 -16.67
C VAL A 506 9.91 11.43 -16.47
N LEU A 507 10.07 10.93 -15.25
CA LEU A 507 9.74 9.56 -14.88
C LEU A 507 8.28 9.46 -14.46
N ILE A 508 7.60 8.43 -14.96
CA ILE A 508 6.22 8.09 -14.62
C ILE A 508 6.10 6.65 -14.13
N ASP A 509 4.90 6.29 -13.66
CA ASP A 509 4.51 4.93 -13.26
C ASP A 509 5.26 4.35 -12.04
N PHE A 510 4.81 4.68 -10.83
CA PHE A 510 5.40 4.19 -9.58
C PHE A 510 4.55 3.12 -8.89
N ALA A 511 3.59 2.53 -9.59
CA ALA A 511 2.66 1.55 -9.03
C ALA A 511 3.35 0.25 -8.53
N PHE A 512 4.58 0.01 -8.97
CA PHE A 512 5.44 -1.09 -8.54
C PHE A 512 6.68 -0.66 -7.76
N ALA A 513 6.77 0.62 -7.38
CA ALA A 513 7.93 1.12 -6.68
C ALA A 513 7.73 1.01 -5.16
N PRO A 514 8.34 0.06 -4.43
CA PRO A 514 8.32 0.08 -2.98
C PRO A 514 9.11 1.26 -2.41
N GLN A 515 8.66 1.75 -1.25
CA GLN A 515 9.32 2.78 -0.48
C GLN A 515 10.00 2.17 0.75
N LYS A 516 11.16 2.68 1.14
CA LYS A 516 11.78 2.39 2.44
C LYS A 516 11.01 3.13 3.54
N LEU A 517 10.18 2.40 4.29
CA LEU A 517 9.34 2.95 5.37
C LEU A 517 9.99 2.86 6.77
N GLY A 518 11.30 2.60 6.85
CA GLY A 518 12.04 2.45 8.11
C GLY A 518 12.42 1.01 8.48
N GLU A 519 12.36 0.08 7.52
CA GLU A 519 12.68 -1.35 7.73
C GLU A 519 14.16 -1.59 8.04
N ASP A 520 15.05 -0.69 7.61
CA ASP A 520 16.47 -0.71 7.93
C ASP A 520 16.83 0.51 8.80
N TRP A 521 16.63 0.34 10.11
CA TRP A 521 16.93 1.32 11.15
C TRP A 521 18.43 1.68 11.20
N SER A 522 19.30 0.86 10.63
CA SER A 522 20.74 1.00 10.79
C SER A 522 21.35 2.03 9.83
N ARG A 523 20.69 2.34 8.71
CA ARG A 523 21.23 3.23 7.67
C ARG A 523 20.14 3.97 6.88
N PRO A 524 19.72 5.17 7.32
CA PRO A 524 18.88 6.05 6.52
C PRO A 524 19.62 6.40 5.22
N GLY A 525 19.03 6.10 4.06
CA GLY A 525 19.50 6.66 2.78
C GLY A 525 20.40 5.81 1.89
N TYR A 526 20.58 4.50 2.13
CA TYR A 526 21.35 3.71 1.17
C TYR A 526 20.70 3.72 -0.22
N PRO A 527 21.47 3.97 -1.30
CA PRO A 527 20.98 3.80 -2.66
C PRO A 527 20.45 2.39 -2.84
N ILE A 528 19.35 2.27 -3.55
CA ILE A 528 18.79 0.97 -3.87
C ILE A 528 19.65 0.33 -4.95
N HIS A 529 20.11 -0.89 -4.68
CA HIS A 529 20.87 -1.70 -5.61
C HIS A 529 19.98 -2.15 -6.77
N ASN A 530 19.82 -1.31 -7.80
CA ASN A 530 19.62 -1.84 -9.14
C ASN A 530 20.03 -0.91 -10.30
N PRO A 531 21.20 -0.25 -10.28
CA PRO A 531 21.68 0.46 -11.47
C PRO A 531 21.89 -0.49 -12.66
N LEU A 532 22.13 -1.78 -12.41
CA LEU A 532 22.50 -2.75 -13.44
C LEU A 532 21.39 -3.01 -14.47
N VAL A 533 20.12 -3.07 -14.04
CA VAL A 533 19.01 -3.27 -14.99
C VAL A 533 18.97 -2.12 -15.99
N LEU A 534 19.07 -0.87 -15.52
CA LEU A 534 19.05 0.29 -16.40
C LEU A 534 20.29 0.40 -17.28
N THR A 535 21.50 0.11 -16.78
CA THR A 535 22.70 0.14 -17.63
C THR A 535 22.62 -0.89 -18.74
N LEU A 536 22.13 -2.10 -18.43
CA LEU A 536 21.87 -3.14 -19.44
C LEU A 536 20.78 -2.70 -20.42
N THR A 537 19.68 -2.12 -19.94
CA THR A 537 18.62 -1.58 -20.81
C THR A 537 19.19 -0.49 -21.73
N LEU A 538 19.94 0.49 -21.24
CA LEU A 538 20.55 1.53 -22.09
C LEU A 538 21.49 0.93 -23.16
N TYR A 539 22.25 -0.12 -22.82
CA TYR A 539 23.10 -0.84 -23.75
C TYR A 539 22.30 -1.63 -24.79
N ASP A 540 21.33 -2.45 -24.37
CA ASP A 540 20.60 -3.35 -25.26
C ASP A 540 19.59 -2.61 -26.13
N GLU A 541 18.93 -1.60 -25.57
CA GLU A 541 17.81 -0.91 -26.19
C GLU A 541 18.25 0.37 -26.95
N ILE A 542 19.06 1.21 -26.31
CA ILE A 542 19.57 2.47 -26.90
C ILE A 542 20.99 2.29 -27.48
N ARG A 543 21.56 1.08 -27.44
CA ARG A 543 22.89 0.80 -28.03
C ARG A 543 23.96 1.79 -27.57
N VAL A 544 23.87 2.20 -26.30
CA VAL A 544 24.89 3.06 -25.68
C VAL A 544 26.14 2.21 -25.45
N PRO A 545 27.30 2.56 -26.03
CA PRO A 545 28.56 1.85 -25.79
C PRO A 545 28.93 1.77 -24.30
N TYR A 546 29.53 0.65 -23.88
CA TYR A 546 29.90 0.44 -22.46
C TYR A 546 30.91 1.47 -21.96
N ASP A 547 31.83 1.95 -22.79
CA ASP A 547 32.76 3.02 -22.45
C ASP A 547 32.03 4.32 -22.08
N ILE A 548 30.99 4.70 -22.83
CA ILE A 548 30.15 5.86 -22.50
C ILE A 548 29.36 5.62 -21.20
N ILE A 549 28.85 4.40 -20.98
CA ILE A 549 28.18 4.06 -19.73
C ILE A 549 29.16 4.18 -18.57
N ASP A 550 30.33 3.55 -18.66
CA ASP A 550 31.32 3.54 -17.59
C ASP A 550 31.83 4.96 -17.28
N ASP A 551 32.12 5.76 -18.30
CA ASP A 551 32.66 7.12 -18.15
C ASP A 551 31.66 8.10 -17.51
N HIS A 552 30.36 7.91 -17.74
CA HIS A 552 29.32 8.85 -17.29
C HIS A 552 28.46 8.33 -16.12
N TRP A 553 28.41 7.02 -15.91
CA TRP A 553 27.70 6.40 -14.78
C TRP A 553 28.54 6.42 -13.49
N LEU A 554 29.87 6.41 -13.61
CA LEU A 554 30.84 6.42 -12.52
C LEU A 554 31.53 7.79 -12.38
N PRO A 555 32.20 8.09 -11.24
CA PRO A 555 32.31 7.31 -10.01
C PRO A 555 31.07 7.43 -9.12
N MET A 556 30.70 6.34 -8.42
CA MET A 556 29.77 6.43 -7.30
C MET A 556 30.43 7.21 -6.15
N MET A 557 29.68 8.06 -5.45
CA MET A 557 30.16 8.82 -4.29
C MET A 557 30.34 7.91 -3.07
N GLU A 558 31.12 8.31 -2.06
CA GLU A 558 31.31 7.53 -0.83
C GLU A 558 29.98 7.26 -0.10
N GLU A 559 29.05 8.22 -0.16
CA GLU A 559 27.68 8.09 0.35
C GLU A 559 26.78 7.16 -0.49
N GLU A 560 27.30 6.66 -1.63
CA GLU A 560 26.63 5.70 -2.51
C GLU A 560 27.18 4.27 -2.39
N TYR A 561 28.28 4.09 -1.65
CA TYR A 561 28.84 2.80 -1.24
C TYR A 561 28.28 2.37 0.09
#